data_AF-R9GRM6-F1
#
_entry.id   AF-R9GRM6-F1
#
_cell.length_a   1.000
_cell.length_b   1.000
_cell.length_c   1.000
_cell.angle_alpha   90.00
_cell.angle_beta   90.00
_cell.angle_gamma   90.00
#
_symmetry.space_group_name_H-M   'P 1'
#
loop_
_entity.id
_entity.type
_entity.pdbx_description
1 polymer ?
#
loop_
_entity_poly.entity_id
_entity_poly.type
_entity_poly.pdbx_seq_one_letter_code
_entity_poly.pdbx_strand_id
1 'polypeptide(L)'
;MFEELFIKWTEGIKDDSIKRELVSIDGKCIRGSKDGFHERSLIHMVSAWSSGNHLVLGQLKVDDKSNKITAIPQLLKLLDI
;
A
#
# COMPACT_ATOMS: atom_id res chain seq x y z
N MET A 1 -4.02 -2.70 15.32
CA MET A 1 -3.88 -1.47 16.14
C MET A 1 -3.39 -0.26 15.34
N PHE A 2 -2.13 -0.18 14.86
CA PHE A 2 -1.70 1.00 14.06
C PHE A 2 -2.38 1.05 12.69
N GLU A 3 -2.44 -0.08 11.98
CA GLU A 3 -3.05 -0.20 10.66
C GLU A 3 -4.51 0.26 10.65
N GLU A 4 -5.32 -0.21 11.59
CA GLU A 4 -6.74 0.17 11.71
C GLU A 4 -6.91 1.67 12.01
N LEU A 5 -6.06 2.24 12.87
CA LEU A 5 -6.09 3.67 13.17
C LEU A 5 -5.67 4.52 11.97
N PHE A 6 -4.69 4.04 11.21
CA PHE A 6 -4.22 4.69 9.98
C PHE A 6 -5.32 4.69 8.91
N ILE A 7 -5.94 3.55 8.66
CA ILE A 7 -7.07 3.42 7.72
C ILE A 7 -8.20 4.39 8.12
N LYS A 8 -8.60 4.36 9.39
CA LYS A 8 -9.68 5.23 9.89
C LYS A 8 -9.37 6.73 9.78
N TRP A 9 -8.10 7.11 9.97
CA TRP A 9 -7.65 8.48 9.76
C TRP A 9 -7.68 8.88 8.28
N THR A 10 -7.24 7.99 7.38
CA THR A 10 -7.30 8.25 5.93
C THR A 10 -8.73 8.37 5.41
N GLU A 11 -9.67 7.59 5.95
CA GLU A 11 -11.10 7.71 5.64
C GLU A 11 -11.68 9.06 6.08
N GLY A 12 -11.24 9.59 7.23
CA GLY A 12 -11.67 10.90 7.71
C GLY A 12 -11.19 12.09 6.88
N ILE A 13 -10.23 11.89 5.98
CA ILE A 13 -9.69 12.93 5.08
C ILE A 13 -10.36 12.87 3.69
N LYS A 14 -11.07 11.78 3.34
CA LYS A 14 -11.81 11.69 2.08
C LYS A 14 -12.91 12.75 2.04
N ASP A 15 -12.71 13.78 1.21
CA ASP A 15 -13.72 14.79 0.88
C ASP A 15 -14.47 14.39 -0.39
N ASP A 16 -15.81 14.50 -0.38
CA ASP A 16 -16.71 14.25 -1.51
C ASP A 16 -16.46 15.18 -2.72
N SER A 17 -15.70 16.27 -2.52
CA SER A 17 -15.21 17.12 -3.61
C SER A 17 -14.21 16.40 -4.53
N ILE A 18 -13.61 15.30 -4.07
CA ILE A 18 -12.61 14.51 -4.79
C ILE A 18 -13.31 13.42 -5.63
N LYS A 19 -14.14 13.83 -6.59
CA LYS A 19 -14.92 12.87 -7.42
C LYS A 19 -14.07 12.02 -8.37
N ARG A 20 -12.81 12.38 -8.61
CA ARG A 20 -11.85 11.63 -9.42
C ARG A 20 -10.44 11.86 -8.88
N GLU A 21 -10.09 11.16 -7.81
CA GLU A 21 -8.70 11.15 -7.36
C GLU A 21 -7.84 10.26 -8.25
N LEU A 22 -6.73 10.79 -8.76
CA LEU A 22 -5.72 9.96 -9.39
C LEU A 22 -4.91 9.25 -8.31
N VAL A 23 -5.17 7.95 -8.13
CA VAL A 23 -4.39 7.08 -7.25
C VAL A 23 -3.34 6.34 -8.07
N SER A 24 -2.08 6.64 -7.80
CA SER A 24 -0.94 5.93 -8.37
C SER A 24 -0.64 4.67 -7.57
N ILE A 25 -0.40 3.55 -8.25
CA ILE A 25 -0.03 2.28 -7.63
C ILE A 25 1.45 2.02 -7.93
N ASP A 26 2.28 2.01 -6.89
CA ASP A 26 3.73 1.83 -7.02
C ASP A 26 4.24 0.65 -6.19
N GLY A 27 5.21 -0.08 -6.74
CA GLY A 27 5.81 -1.25 -6.10
C GLY A 27 7.20 -0.97 -5.56
N LYS A 28 7.33 -0.77 -4.25
CA LYS A 28 8.59 -0.45 -3.56
C LYS A 28 9.31 -1.71 -3.04
N CYS A 29 10.63 -1.66 -3.01
CA CYS A 29 11.47 -2.64 -2.32
C CYS A 29 12.07 -1.97 -1.10
N ILE A 30 11.86 -2.53 0.09
CA ILE A 30 12.36 -1.92 1.32
C ILE A 30 13.87 -2.14 1.41
N ARG A 31 14.63 -1.05 1.29
CA ARG A 31 16.08 -1.10 1.43
C ARG A 31 16.47 -1.51 2.86
N GLY A 32 17.38 -2.48 2.97
CA GLY A 32 17.81 -3.02 4.27
C GLY A 32 16.88 -4.09 4.86
N SER A 33 15.82 -4.49 4.16
CA SER A 33 14.92 -5.57 4.63
C SER A 33 15.46 -6.98 4.43
N LYS A 34 16.50 -7.14 3.61
CA LYS A 34 17.17 -8.43 3.40
C LYS A 34 17.98 -8.77 4.64
N ASP A 35 17.59 -9.82 5.33
CA ASP A 35 18.33 -10.34 6.46
C ASP A 35 19.00 -11.65 6.06
N GLY A 36 20.32 -11.58 5.81
CA GLY A 36 21.13 -12.74 5.46
C GLY A 36 21.39 -13.68 6.65
N PHE A 37 21.19 -13.22 7.89
CA PHE A 37 21.42 -14.01 9.09
C PHE A 37 20.22 -14.91 9.43
N HIS A 38 19.02 -14.53 8.99
CA HIS A 38 17.79 -15.32 9.16
C HIS A 38 17.17 -15.79 7.83
N GLU A 39 17.95 -15.76 6.73
CA GLU A 39 17.51 -16.13 5.37
C GLU A 39 16.19 -15.45 4.94
N ARG A 40 15.95 -14.20 5.38
CA ARG A 40 14.75 -13.46 4.99
C ARG A 40 14.96 -12.73 3.69
N SER A 41 14.07 -12.98 2.75
CA SER A 41 14.02 -12.32 1.44
C SER A 41 13.77 -10.82 1.57
N LEU A 42 14.09 -10.08 0.51
CA LEU A 42 13.75 -8.67 0.38
C LEU A 42 12.24 -8.48 0.50
N ILE A 43 11.82 -7.52 1.34
CA ILE A 43 10.40 -7.18 1.46
C ILE A 43 10.00 -6.30 0.28
N HIS A 44 9.19 -6.88 -0.60
CA HIS A 44 8.48 -6.16 -1.64
C HIS A 44 7.14 -5.66 -1.13
N MET A 45 6.74 -4.45 -1.53
CA MET A 45 5.50 -3.82 -1.11
C MET A 45 4.87 -3.11 -2.30
N VAL A 46 3.54 -3.08 -2.34
CA VAL A 46 2.77 -2.24 -3.26
C VAL A 46 2.03 -1.20 -2.44
N SER A 47 2.06 0.04 -2.87
CA SER A 47 1.44 1.17 -2.17
C SER A 47 0.57 1.98 -3.12
N ALA A 48 -0.59 2.41 -2.63
CA ALA A 48 -1.53 3.30 -3.30
C ALA A 48 -1.31 4.73 -2.81
N TRP A 49 -0.76 5.57 -3.67
CA TRP A 49 -0.47 6.97 -3.39
C TRP A 49 -1.49 7.86 -4.09
N SER A 50 -2.19 8.67 -3.31
CA SER A 50 -3.11 9.68 -3.82
C SER A 50 -2.36 11.01 -3.94
N SER A 51 -2.20 11.47 -5.18
CA SER A 51 -1.44 12.69 -5.44
C SER A 51 -2.19 13.95 -5.00
N GLY A 52 -3.52 13.90 -4.95
CA GLY A 52 -4.36 15.01 -4.50
C GLY A 52 -4.24 15.25 -3.01
N ASN A 53 -4.21 14.18 -2.20
CA ASN A 53 -4.12 14.29 -0.74
C ASN A 53 -2.69 14.17 -0.20
N HIS A 54 -1.70 14.01 -1.08
CA HIS A 54 -0.30 13.78 -0.72
C HIS A 54 -0.13 12.65 0.31
N LEU A 55 -0.87 11.56 0.11
CA LEU A 55 -1.03 10.51 1.12
C LEU A 55 -0.95 9.10 0.51
N VAL A 56 -0.40 8.16 1.29
CA VAL A 56 -0.53 6.73 1.02
C VAL A 56 -1.87 6.27 1.60
N LEU A 57 -2.81 5.89 0.75
CA LEU A 57 -4.12 5.39 1.15
C LEU A 57 -4.05 3.96 1.69
N GLY A 58 -3.12 3.16 1.14
CA GLY A 58 -2.95 1.78 1.55
C GLY A 58 -1.62 1.22 1.06
N GLN A 59 -1.13 0.20 1.77
CA GLN A 59 0.09 -0.51 1.42
C GLN A 59 -0.07 -1.99 1.75
N LEU A 60 0.44 -2.84 0.87
CA LEU A 60 0.37 -4.30 1.02
C LEU A 60 1.73 -4.92 0.75
N LYS A 61 2.19 -5.77 1.67
CA LYS A 61 3.37 -6.59 1.46
C LYS A 61 3.10 -7.63 0.37
N VAL A 62 4.04 -7.75 -0.57
CA VAL A 62 4.05 -8.83 -1.56
C VAL A 62 4.79 -10.01 -0.96
N ASP A 63 4.15 -11.17 -0.91
CA ASP A 63 4.82 -12.40 -0.48
C ASP A 63 5.91 -12.83 -1.45
N ASP A 64 6.94 -13.50 -0.94
CA ASP A 64 8.15 -13.87 -1.68
C ASP A 64 7.88 -14.76 -2.92
N LYS A 65 6.74 -15.46 -2.95
CA LYS A 65 6.29 -16.28 -4.09
C LYS A 65 5.21 -15.62 -4.95
N SER A 66 4.68 -14.47 -4.50
CA SER A 66 3.58 -13.76 -5.15
C SER A 66 4.11 -12.62 -6.02
N ASN A 67 3.48 -12.40 -7.17
CA ASN A 67 3.85 -11.31 -8.06
C ASN A 67 3.08 -10.03 -7.72
N LYS A 68 3.65 -8.86 -8.02
CA LYS A 68 2.98 -7.55 -7.89
C LYS A 68 1.60 -7.51 -8.55
N ILE A 69 1.44 -8.25 -9.65
CA ILE A 69 0.16 -8.39 -10.40
C ILE A 69 -0.96 -8.92 -9.49
N THR A 70 -0.65 -9.83 -8.57
CA THR A 70 -1.64 -10.43 -7.65
C THR A 70 -1.89 -9.59 -6.41
N ALA A 71 -0.89 -8.80 -5.99
CA ALA A 71 -0.99 -7.92 -4.84
C ALA A 71 -1.81 -6.65 -5.13
N ILE A 72 -1.84 -6.16 -6.38
CA ILE A 72 -2.62 -4.97 -6.75
C ILE A 72 -4.13 -5.18 -6.54
N PRO A 73 -4.77 -6.27 -7.02
CA PRO A 73 -6.18 -6.54 -6.74
C PRO A 73 -6.50 -6.65 -5.25
N GLN A 74 -5.60 -7.22 -4.45
CA GLN A 74 -5.76 -7.31 -3.00
C GLN A 74 -5.69 -5.94 -2.33
N LEU A 75 -4.77 -5.08 -2.78
CA LEU A 75 -4.66 -3.71 -2.31
C LEU A 75 -5.90 -2.87 -2.65
N LEU A 76 -6.45 -3.02 -3.86
CA LEU A 76 -7.69 -2.33 -4.25
C LEU A 76 -8.87 -2.79 -3.39
N LYS A 77 -8.98 -4.11 -3.13
CA LYS A 77 -10.00 -4.65 -2.22
C LYS A 77 -9.88 -4.11 -0.80
N LEU A 78 -8.66 -3.85 -0.29
CA LEU A 78 -8.46 -3.23 1.01
C LEU A 78 -8.92 -1.77 1.06
N LEU A 79 -8.88 -1.07 -0.09
CA LEU A 79 -9.29 0.33 -0.20
C LEU A 79 -10.79 0.49 -0.49
N ASP A 80 -11.49 -0.61 -0.76
CA ASP A 80 -12.89 -0.67 -1.19
C ASP A 80 -13.16 0.21 -2.42
N ILE A 81 -12.29 0.08 -3.45
CA ILE A 81 -12.34 0.80 -4.74
C ILE A 81 -12.40 -0.20 -5.89
#